data_AF-A0A661AFU5-F1
#
_entry.id   AF-A0A661AFU5-F1
#
_cell.length_a   1.000
_cell.length_b   1.000
_cell.length_c   1.000
_cell.angle_alpha   90.00
_cell.angle_beta   90.00
_cell.angle_gamma   90.00
#
_symmetry.space_group_name_H-M   'P 1'
#
loop_
_entity.id
_entity.type
_entity.pdbx_description
1 polymer ?
#
loop_
_entity_poly.entity_id
_entity_poly.type
_entity_poly.pdbx_seq_one_letter_code
_entity_poly.pdbx_strand_id
1 'polypeptide(L)'
;MALKKQLGLIDIFSIAAGAMISSGLFVLPGIVFSDVGPAIIISYALAGIFMIPTLLTKAELSTAMPKAGGDYFFVIKSMGPVAGMIGGFSNWMSIALKSAFALIGMGAIVKLFNPGLDYNTIKLIAAGLTVVFTLINIISIKGAIRLQVILVVTLLVILGLYSILGIRYSHHAYYTPFFYSGWRGIFGAAGMIFISYGGLTKVASVAEEVKN
;
A
#
# COMPACT_ATOMS: atom_id res chain seq x y z
N MET A 1 16.42 -20.87 -11.74
CA MET A 1 16.34 -21.41 -10.37
C MET A 1 14.87 -21.34 -9.97
N ALA A 2 14.20 -22.46 -9.70
CA ALA A 2 12.78 -22.43 -9.36
C ALA A 2 12.59 -21.95 -7.91
N LEU A 3 11.75 -20.94 -7.69
CA LEU A 3 11.42 -20.46 -6.34
C LEU A 3 10.61 -21.52 -5.58
N LYS A 4 10.78 -21.58 -4.26
CA LYS A 4 10.04 -22.52 -3.42
C LYS A 4 8.62 -22.01 -3.21
N LYS A 5 7.61 -22.76 -3.66
CA LYS A 5 6.20 -22.48 -3.41
C LYS A 5 5.86 -22.63 -1.93
N GLN A 6 5.75 -21.51 -1.23
CA GLN A 6 5.60 -21.47 0.23
C GLN A 6 4.41 -20.64 0.70
N LEU A 7 3.90 -19.72 -0.12
CA LEU A 7 2.84 -18.79 0.20
C LEU A 7 1.45 -19.43 0.05
N GLY A 8 0.63 -19.36 1.08
CA GLY A 8 -0.79 -19.70 1.02
C GLY A 8 -1.69 -18.48 0.82
N LEU A 9 -3.01 -18.70 0.83
CA LEU A 9 -4.03 -17.66 0.66
C LEU A 9 -3.93 -16.52 1.70
N ILE A 10 -3.72 -16.88 2.97
CA ILE A 10 -3.62 -15.90 4.07
C ILE A 10 -2.36 -15.04 3.92
N ASP A 11 -1.26 -15.62 3.45
CA ASP A 11 -0.01 -14.90 3.21
C ASP A 11 -0.20 -13.89 2.08
N ILE A 12 -0.83 -14.32 0.97
CA ILE A 12 -1.15 -13.47 -0.17
C ILE A 12 -2.07 -12.31 0.22
N PHE A 13 -3.14 -12.61 0.96
CA PHE A 13 -4.06 -11.60 1.48
C PHE A 13 -3.32 -10.60 2.37
N SER A 14 -2.42 -11.07 3.24
CA SER A 14 -1.64 -10.20 4.13
C SER A 14 -0.64 -9.32 3.36
N ILE A 15 -0.01 -9.85 2.31
CA ILE A 15 0.84 -9.05 1.43
C ILE A 15 0.00 -7.97 0.73
N ALA A 16 -1.16 -8.34 0.16
CA ALA A 16 -2.05 -7.42 -0.54
C ALA A 16 -2.60 -6.32 0.38
N ALA A 17 -3.19 -6.72 1.51
CA ALA A 17 -3.80 -5.83 2.48
C ALA A 17 -2.76 -4.93 3.14
N GLY A 18 -1.61 -5.47 3.52
CA GLY A 18 -0.53 -4.67 4.10
C GLY A 18 0.04 -3.64 3.11
N ALA A 19 0.23 -4.02 1.84
CA ALA A 19 0.70 -3.11 0.80
C ALA A 19 -0.33 -2.02 0.44
N MET A 20 -1.63 -2.34 0.55
CA MET A 20 -2.73 -1.40 0.32
C MET A 20 -2.91 -0.43 1.49
N ILE A 21 -3.04 -0.95 2.71
CA ILE A 21 -3.41 -0.16 3.89
C ILE A 21 -2.26 0.78 4.25
N SER A 22 -1.02 0.26 4.33
CA SER A 22 0.29 0.95 4.49
C SER A 22 0.27 2.44 4.94
N SER A 23 1.19 3.25 4.46
CA SER A 23 1.25 4.69 4.77
C SER A 23 0.12 5.48 4.11
N GLY A 24 -0.54 4.91 3.09
CA GLY A 24 -1.63 5.53 2.37
C GLY A 24 -2.81 5.82 3.29
N LEU A 25 -3.29 4.83 4.05
CA LEU A 25 -4.45 5.01 4.94
C LEU A 25 -4.12 5.78 6.22
N PHE A 26 -2.88 5.79 6.69
CA PHE A 26 -2.53 6.51 7.92
C PHE A 26 -2.26 8.00 7.72
N VAL A 27 -1.82 8.40 6.52
CA VAL A 27 -1.42 9.79 6.25
C VAL A 27 -2.39 10.47 5.28
N LEU A 28 -2.81 9.79 4.21
CA LEU A 28 -3.62 10.42 3.17
C LEU A 28 -5.01 10.84 3.64
N PRO A 29 -5.74 10.13 4.52
CA PRO A 29 -7.02 10.64 4.99
C PRO A 29 -6.94 12.01 5.63
N GLY A 30 -5.89 12.30 6.41
CA GLY A 30 -5.70 13.62 7.01
C GLY A 30 -5.50 14.72 5.97
N ILE A 31 -4.65 14.46 4.97
CA ILE A 31 -4.34 15.41 3.89
C ILE A 31 -5.54 15.58 2.95
N VAL A 32 -6.20 14.49 2.58
CA VAL A 32 -7.32 14.53 1.65
C VAL A 32 -8.56 15.11 2.33
N PHE A 33 -8.78 14.84 3.63
CA PHE A 33 -9.91 15.41 4.35
C PHE A 33 -9.81 16.94 4.46
N SER A 34 -8.61 17.53 4.54
CA SER A 34 -8.50 18.99 4.49
C SER A 34 -8.94 19.59 3.15
N ASP A 35 -8.89 18.81 2.06
CA ASP A 35 -9.22 19.28 0.70
C ASP A 35 -10.69 19.05 0.32
N VAL A 36 -11.22 17.85 0.60
CA VAL A 36 -12.60 17.42 0.21
C VAL A 36 -13.57 17.32 1.39
N GLY A 37 -13.10 17.41 2.62
CA GLY A 37 -13.92 17.26 3.82
C GLY A 37 -14.59 15.88 3.92
N PRO A 38 -15.83 15.79 4.41
CA PRO A 38 -16.53 14.52 4.62
C PRO A 38 -16.85 13.76 3.31
N ALA A 39 -16.81 14.42 2.15
CA ALA A 39 -16.91 13.77 0.84
C ALA A 39 -15.71 12.87 0.48
N ILE A 40 -14.70 12.79 1.35
CA ILE A 40 -13.61 11.81 1.25
C ILE A 40 -14.12 10.37 1.09
N ILE A 41 -15.26 10.02 1.69
CA ILE A 41 -15.87 8.68 1.58
C ILE A 41 -16.20 8.33 0.13
N ILE A 42 -16.79 9.30 -0.61
CA ILE A 42 -17.09 9.14 -2.04
C ILE A 42 -15.79 9.01 -2.83
N SER A 43 -14.77 9.78 -2.48
CA SER A 43 -13.47 9.75 -3.16
C SER A 43 -12.80 8.37 -3.01
N TYR A 44 -12.86 7.74 -1.83
CA TYR A 44 -12.38 6.37 -1.60
C TYR A 44 -13.21 5.33 -2.38
N ALA A 45 -14.54 5.46 -2.39
CA ALA A 45 -15.40 4.56 -3.14
C ALA A 45 -15.12 4.61 -4.66
N LEU A 46 -14.97 5.81 -5.22
CA LEU A 46 -14.62 6.01 -6.63
C LEU A 46 -13.24 5.44 -6.96
N ALA A 47 -12.24 5.71 -6.12
CA ALA A 47 -10.89 5.15 -6.31
C ALA A 47 -10.90 3.61 -6.29
N GLY A 48 -11.70 3.00 -5.40
CA GLY A 48 -11.91 1.56 -5.35
C GLY A 48 -12.55 1.01 -6.64
N ILE A 49 -13.60 1.65 -7.13
CA ILE A 49 -14.27 1.26 -8.38
C ILE A 49 -13.30 1.31 -9.56
N PHE A 50 -12.51 2.38 -9.69
CA PHE A 50 -11.52 2.52 -10.75
C PHE A 50 -10.37 1.50 -10.66
N MET A 51 -10.14 0.92 -9.48
CA MET A 51 -9.14 -0.13 -9.31
C MET A 51 -9.62 -1.50 -9.80
N ILE A 52 -10.94 -1.77 -9.83
CA ILE A 52 -11.50 -3.09 -10.18
C ILE A 52 -11.00 -3.59 -11.54
N PRO A 53 -11.09 -2.84 -12.66
CA PRO A 53 -10.62 -3.31 -13.96
C PRO A 53 -9.13 -3.69 -13.93
N THR A 54 -8.32 -2.88 -13.24
CA THR A 54 -6.89 -3.14 -13.09
C THR A 54 -6.65 -4.47 -12.35
N LEU A 55 -7.39 -4.74 -11.28
CA LEU A 55 -7.26 -5.99 -10.52
C LEU A 55 -7.71 -7.20 -11.32
N LEU A 56 -8.78 -7.10 -12.11
CA LEU A 56 -9.25 -8.20 -12.96
C LEU A 56 -8.18 -8.56 -14.00
N THR A 57 -7.61 -7.57 -14.69
CA THR A 57 -6.51 -7.81 -15.64
C THR A 57 -5.29 -8.41 -14.95
N LYS A 58 -4.94 -7.95 -13.73
CA LYS A 58 -3.84 -8.53 -12.96
C LYS A 58 -4.11 -9.98 -12.57
N ALA A 59 -5.34 -10.29 -12.14
CA ALA A 59 -5.73 -11.65 -11.80
C ALA A 59 -5.57 -12.58 -13.00
N GLU A 60 -6.12 -12.21 -14.16
CA GLU A 60 -6.02 -12.97 -15.41
C GLU A 60 -4.57 -13.16 -15.88
N LEU A 61 -3.75 -12.10 -15.87
CA LEU A 61 -2.35 -12.21 -16.26
C LEU A 61 -1.52 -13.06 -15.28
N SER A 62 -1.81 -12.95 -13.98
CA SER A 62 -1.10 -13.72 -12.95
C SER A 62 -1.41 -15.21 -12.98
N THR A 63 -2.63 -15.60 -13.39
CA THR A 63 -3.00 -17.00 -13.56
C THR A 63 -2.53 -17.57 -14.90
N ALA A 64 -2.57 -16.77 -15.97
CA ALA A 64 -2.08 -17.17 -17.30
C ALA A 64 -0.54 -17.28 -17.36
N MET A 65 0.16 -16.41 -16.64
CA MET A 65 1.63 -16.33 -16.65
C MET A 65 2.19 -16.22 -15.22
N PRO A 66 2.16 -17.30 -14.41
CA PRO A 66 2.57 -17.28 -13.01
C PRO A 66 4.10 -17.28 -12.88
N LYS A 67 4.73 -16.18 -13.31
CA LYS A 67 6.18 -15.95 -13.23
C LYS A 67 6.53 -14.82 -12.28
N ALA A 68 7.70 -14.92 -11.65
CA ALA A 68 8.24 -13.87 -10.79
C ALA A 68 8.62 -12.67 -11.66
N GLY A 69 8.24 -11.48 -11.22
CA GLY A 69 8.47 -10.23 -11.95
C GLY A 69 7.21 -9.38 -12.16
N GLY A 70 6.02 -9.94 -11.96
CA GLY A 70 4.74 -9.21 -12.01
C GLY A 70 4.61 -8.33 -13.26
N ASP A 71 4.37 -7.03 -13.05
CA ASP A 71 4.14 -6.02 -14.10
C ASP A 71 5.23 -6.03 -15.19
N TYR A 72 6.50 -6.16 -14.79
CA TYR A 72 7.63 -6.18 -15.72
C TYR A 72 7.56 -7.36 -16.69
N PHE A 73 7.27 -8.55 -16.16
CA PHE A 73 7.19 -9.76 -16.97
C PHE A 73 6.03 -9.70 -17.97
N PHE A 74 4.87 -9.20 -17.52
CA PHE A 74 3.70 -9.04 -18.38
C PHE A 74 3.97 -8.08 -19.54
N VAL A 75 4.58 -6.93 -19.26
CA VAL A 75 4.87 -5.90 -20.29
C VAL A 75 5.93 -6.36 -21.28
N ILE A 76 6.99 -7.06 -20.83
CA ILE A 76 7.96 -7.64 -21.77
C ILE A 76 7.29 -8.61 -22.73
N LYS A 77 6.41 -9.46 -22.20
CA LYS A 77 5.81 -10.52 -23.00
C LYS A 77 4.78 -9.99 -24.01
N SER A 78 4.10 -8.89 -23.70
CA SER A 78 3.07 -8.30 -24.56
C SER A 78 3.59 -7.19 -25.49
N MET A 79 4.49 -6.33 -25.02
CA MET A 79 4.93 -5.10 -25.70
C MET A 79 6.42 -5.08 -26.07
N GLY A 80 7.15 -6.14 -25.73
CA GLY A 80 8.56 -6.29 -26.04
C GLY A 80 9.53 -5.64 -25.06
N PRO A 81 10.86 -5.78 -25.30
CA PRO A 81 11.89 -5.47 -24.31
C PRO A 81 11.96 -3.99 -23.91
N VAL A 82 11.76 -3.05 -24.83
CA VAL A 82 11.89 -1.60 -24.57
C VAL A 82 10.79 -1.11 -23.63
N ALA A 83 9.53 -1.44 -23.94
CA ALA A 83 8.39 -1.13 -23.07
C ALA A 83 8.54 -1.82 -21.70
N GLY A 84 9.04 -3.06 -21.71
CA GLY A 84 9.39 -3.80 -20.51
C GLY A 84 10.41 -3.09 -19.62
N MET A 85 11.52 -2.61 -20.20
CA MET A 85 12.55 -1.87 -19.47
C MET A 85 11.97 -0.61 -18.81
N ILE A 86 11.20 0.19 -19.56
CA ILE A 86 10.57 1.41 -19.03
C ILE A 86 9.58 1.07 -17.90
N GLY A 87 8.73 0.07 -18.12
CA GLY A 87 7.74 -0.37 -17.13
C GLY A 87 8.41 -0.94 -15.87
N GLY A 88 9.45 -1.75 -16.03
CA GLY A 88 10.23 -2.33 -14.93
C GLY A 88 10.95 -1.27 -14.11
N PHE A 89 11.63 -0.33 -14.76
CA PHE A 89 12.30 0.77 -14.09
C PHE A 89 11.31 1.69 -13.35
N SER A 90 10.19 2.02 -13.99
CA SER A 90 9.13 2.82 -13.37
C SER A 90 8.52 2.11 -12.15
N ASN A 91 8.31 0.80 -12.24
CA ASN A 91 7.84 -0.02 -11.14
C ASN A 91 8.84 -0.04 -9.97
N TRP A 92 10.13 -0.23 -10.27
CA TRP A 92 11.18 -0.22 -9.26
C TRP A 92 11.26 1.15 -8.55
N MET A 93 11.27 2.25 -9.31
CA MET A 93 11.22 3.62 -8.76
C MET A 93 9.99 3.85 -7.88
N SER A 94 8.82 3.39 -8.33
CA SER A 94 7.56 3.51 -7.57
C SER A 94 7.65 2.80 -6.22
N ILE A 95 8.16 1.57 -6.19
CA ILE A 95 8.33 0.80 -4.94
C ILE A 95 9.36 1.45 -4.02
N ALA A 96 10.48 1.92 -4.58
CA ALA A 96 11.53 2.59 -3.81
C ALA A 96 11.02 3.88 -3.13
N LEU A 97 10.32 4.74 -3.89
CA LEU A 97 9.74 5.98 -3.36
C LEU A 97 8.65 5.69 -2.31
N LYS A 98 7.79 4.70 -2.55
CA LYS A 98 6.75 4.30 -1.58
C LYS A 98 7.36 3.77 -0.28
N SER A 99 8.42 2.96 -0.40
CA SER A 99 9.14 2.42 0.77
C SER A 99 9.79 3.54 1.58
N ALA A 100 10.45 4.49 0.92
CA ALA A 100 11.04 5.66 1.56
C ALA A 100 9.98 6.49 2.30
N PHE A 101 8.82 6.73 1.67
CA PHE A 101 7.71 7.45 2.30
C PHE A 101 7.20 6.72 3.55
N ALA A 102 7.04 5.40 3.51
CA ALA A 102 6.63 4.61 4.68
C ALA A 102 7.65 4.67 5.83
N LEU A 103 8.95 4.61 5.53
CA LEU A 103 10.03 4.67 6.51
C LEU A 103 10.13 6.05 7.17
N ILE A 104 9.97 7.12 6.40
CA ILE A 104 9.88 8.49 6.93
C ILE A 104 8.65 8.64 7.82
N GLY A 105 7.50 8.10 7.39
CA GLY A 105 6.28 8.07 8.19
C GLY A 105 6.48 7.39 9.55
N MET A 106 7.19 6.26 9.60
CA MET A 106 7.55 5.61 10.87
C MET A 106 8.45 6.50 11.74
N GLY A 107 9.45 7.16 11.15
CA GLY A 107 10.29 8.11 11.89
C GLY A 107 9.51 9.32 12.43
N ALA A 108 8.48 9.79 11.71
CA ALA A 108 7.59 10.84 12.19
C ALA A 108 6.72 10.39 13.37
N ILE A 109 6.32 9.11 13.43
CA ILE A 109 5.62 8.55 14.59
C ILE A 109 6.52 8.58 15.84
N VAL A 110 7.84 8.33 15.70
CA VAL A 110 8.78 8.44 16.83
C VAL A 110 8.79 9.86 17.43
N LYS A 111 8.58 10.89 16.61
CA LYS A 111 8.48 12.28 17.07
C LYS A 111 7.28 12.51 18.00
N LEU A 112 6.21 11.72 17.89
CA LEU A 112 5.07 11.81 18.82
C LEU A 112 5.47 11.41 20.25
N PHE A 113 6.44 10.51 20.39
CA PHE A 113 6.95 10.07 21.70
C PHE A 113 8.11 10.92 22.21
N ASN A 114 8.89 11.54 21.30
CA ASN A 114 9.96 12.47 21.67
C ASN A 114 9.92 13.72 20.77
N PRO A 115 9.20 14.78 21.17
CA PRO A 115 8.95 15.96 20.34
C PRO A 115 10.22 16.74 19.93
N GLY A 116 11.31 16.61 20.68
CA GLY A 116 12.59 17.31 20.46
C GLY A 116 13.48 16.69 19.37
N LEU A 117 13.04 15.65 18.67
CA LEU A 117 13.84 15.01 17.62
C LEU A 117 13.99 15.90 16.38
N ASP A 118 15.24 16.13 15.99
CA ASP A 118 15.58 16.83 14.76
C ASP A 118 15.21 16.00 13.51
N TYR A 119 14.97 16.68 12.41
CA TYR A 119 14.61 16.06 11.14
C TYR A 119 15.73 15.15 10.60
N ASN A 120 17.00 15.47 10.89
CA ASN A 120 18.12 14.61 10.52
C ASN A 120 18.11 13.28 11.28
N THR A 121 17.70 13.28 12.55
CA THR A 121 17.57 12.06 13.34
C THR A 121 16.47 11.15 12.80
N ILE A 122 15.35 11.72 12.35
CA ILE A 122 14.26 10.98 11.69
C ILE A 122 14.76 10.26 10.44
N LYS A 123 15.54 10.95 9.59
CA LYS A 123 16.16 10.35 8.40
C LYS A 123 17.11 9.21 8.77
N LEU A 124 17.89 9.37 9.84
CA LEU A 124 18.83 8.35 10.30
C LEU A 124 18.12 7.10 10.81
N ILE A 125 17.02 7.27 11.56
CA ILE A 125 16.15 6.17 12.00
C ILE A 125 15.54 5.45 10.79
N ALA A 126 14.99 6.19 9.83
CA ALA A 126 14.42 5.62 8.60
C ALA A 126 15.46 4.82 7.80
N ALA A 127 16.69 5.33 7.68
CA ALA A 127 17.79 4.62 7.05
C ALA A 127 18.16 3.33 7.81
N GLY A 128 18.24 3.39 9.14
CA GLY A 128 18.50 2.21 9.97
C GLY A 128 17.41 1.14 9.84
N LEU A 129 16.13 1.54 9.85
CA LEU A 129 15.01 0.63 9.62
C LEU A 129 15.09 -0.04 8.25
N THR A 130 15.48 0.69 7.20
CA THR A 130 15.71 0.12 5.87
C THR A 130 16.69 -1.04 5.94
N VAL A 131 17.86 -0.83 6.55
CA VAL A 131 18.90 -1.85 6.66
C VAL A 131 18.37 -3.08 7.43
N VAL A 132 17.66 -2.87 8.53
CA VAL A 132 17.05 -3.96 9.32
C VAL A 132 16.06 -4.77 8.48
N PHE A 133 15.12 -4.12 7.78
CA PHE A 133 14.17 -4.83 6.92
C PHE A 133 14.84 -5.55 5.75
N THR A 134 15.89 -4.96 5.17
CA THR A 134 16.69 -5.61 4.12
C THR A 134 17.38 -6.87 4.66
N LEU A 135 18.02 -6.80 5.83
CA LEU A 135 18.68 -7.95 6.45
C LEU A 135 17.68 -9.06 6.79
N ILE A 136 16.50 -8.72 7.34
CA ILE A 136 15.44 -9.69 7.61
C ILE A 136 15.00 -10.40 6.31
N ASN A 137 14.82 -9.65 5.22
CA ASN A 137 14.45 -10.21 3.92
C ASN A 137 15.54 -11.12 3.34
N ILE A 138 16.82 -10.77 3.50
CA ILE A 138 17.94 -11.60 3.03
C ILE A 138 18.06 -12.89 3.84
N ILE A 139 17.88 -12.82 5.16
CA ILE A 139 18.07 -13.97 6.06
C ILE A 139 16.91 -14.96 5.96
N SER A 140 15.66 -14.49 5.93
CA SER A 140 14.51 -15.39 5.92
C SER A 140 13.24 -14.80 5.31
N ILE A 141 12.93 -15.22 4.07
CA ILE A 141 11.65 -14.95 3.41
C ILE A 141 10.47 -15.48 4.25
N LYS A 142 10.59 -16.70 4.81
CA LYS A 142 9.56 -17.28 5.70
C LYS A 142 9.34 -16.48 6.99
N GLY A 143 10.41 -15.88 7.52
CA GLY A 143 10.33 -14.99 8.68
C GLY A 143 9.61 -13.70 8.33
N ALA A 144 10.00 -13.08 7.21
CA ALA A 144 9.38 -11.86 6.70
C ALA A 144 7.86 -12.02 6.46
N ILE A 145 7.43 -13.13 5.84
CA ILE A 145 6.01 -13.40 5.59
C ILE A 145 5.24 -13.58 6.91
N ARG A 146 5.76 -14.35 7.88
CA ARG A 146 5.11 -14.52 9.18
C ARG A 146 4.97 -13.19 9.93
N LEU A 147 6.00 -12.36 9.90
CA LEU A 147 5.95 -11.00 10.44
C LEU A 147 4.89 -10.16 9.72
N GLN A 148 4.81 -10.24 8.39
CA GLN A 148 3.80 -9.53 7.60
C GLN A 148 2.38 -9.91 8.02
N VAL A 149 2.08 -11.21 8.17
CA VAL A 149 0.77 -11.68 8.62
C VAL A 149 0.43 -11.12 10.00
N ILE A 150 1.36 -11.21 10.96
CA ILE A 150 1.16 -10.67 12.32
C ILE A 150 0.88 -9.16 12.28
N LEU A 151 1.67 -8.41 11.51
CA LEU A 151 1.51 -6.96 11.38
C LEU A 151 0.16 -6.59 10.79
N VAL A 152 -0.31 -7.31 9.77
CA VAL A 152 -1.60 -7.04 9.12
C VAL A 152 -2.78 -7.42 10.01
N VAL A 153 -2.72 -8.56 10.69
CA VAL A 153 -3.76 -8.94 11.66
C VAL A 153 -3.86 -7.88 12.76
N THR A 154 -2.71 -7.47 13.32
CA THR A 154 -2.65 -6.41 14.34
C THR A 154 -3.22 -5.09 13.81
N LEU A 155 -2.85 -4.71 12.59
CA LEU A 155 -3.33 -3.53 11.90
C LEU A 155 -4.86 -3.54 11.73
N LEU A 156 -5.42 -4.64 11.27
CA LEU A 156 -6.87 -4.79 11.10
C LEU A 156 -7.61 -4.73 12.44
N VAL A 157 -7.05 -5.32 13.50
CA VAL A 157 -7.59 -5.21 14.87
C VAL A 157 -7.60 -3.76 15.33
N ILE A 158 -6.48 -3.04 15.20
CA ILE A 158 -6.37 -1.63 15.61
C ILE A 158 -7.35 -0.76 14.82
N LEU A 159 -7.45 -0.95 13.50
CA LEU A 159 -8.38 -0.20 12.65
C LEU A 159 -9.84 -0.52 12.99
N GLY A 160 -10.16 -1.78 13.29
CA GLY A 160 -11.48 -2.21 13.74
C GLY A 160 -11.86 -1.54 15.06
N LEU A 161 -10.97 -1.59 16.05
CA LEU A 161 -11.17 -0.94 17.35
C LEU A 161 -11.32 0.58 17.20
N TYR A 162 -10.45 1.22 16.41
CA TYR A 162 -10.53 2.65 16.13
C TYR A 162 -11.88 3.03 15.49
N SER A 163 -12.36 2.24 14.53
CA SER A 163 -13.64 2.48 13.87
C SER A 163 -14.82 2.32 14.83
N ILE A 164 -14.84 1.26 15.65
CA ILE A 164 -15.91 0.99 16.63
C ILE A 164 -15.97 2.07 17.71
N LEU A 165 -14.82 2.45 18.27
CA LEU A 165 -14.73 3.48 19.30
C LEU A 165 -15.02 4.86 18.71
N GLY A 166 -14.56 5.12 17.48
CA GLY A 166 -14.73 6.39 16.77
C GLY A 166 -16.17 6.72 16.42
N ILE A 167 -17.02 5.73 16.16
CA ILE A 167 -18.46 5.93 15.90
C ILE A 167 -19.13 6.69 17.05
N ARG A 168 -18.70 6.47 18.30
CA ARG A 168 -19.26 7.18 19.48
C ARG A 168 -18.96 8.68 19.49
N TYR A 169 -17.91 9.10 18.80
CA TYR A 169 -17.50 10.50 18.69
C TYR A 169 -17.98 11.15 17.39
N SER A 170 -18.67 10.39 16.52
CA SER A 170 -19.20 10.88 15.26
C SER A 170 -20.47 11.71 15.50
N HIS A 171 -20.39 13.00 15.19
CA HIS A 171 -21.53 13.92 15.28
C HIS A 171 -22.00 14.29 13.88
N HIS A 172 -23.32 14.37 13.69
CA HIS A 172 -23.92 14.76 12.40
C HIS A 172 -23.39 16.10 11.87
N ALA A 173 -23.05 17.03 12.77
CA ALA A 173 -22.49 18.34 12.41
C ALA A 173 -21.17 18.26 11.63
N TYR A 174 -20.38 17.19 11.80
CA TYR A 174 -19.10 17.03 11.08
C TYR A 174 -19.27 16.65 9.61
N TYR A 175 -20.47 16.25 9.19
CA TYR A 175 -20.79 15.90 7.81
C TYR A 175 -21.41 17.06 7.03
N THR A 176 -21.60 18.23 7.66
CA THR A 176 -22.22 19.41 7.04
C THR A 176 -21.24 20.58 7.00
N PRO A 177 -20.93 21.16 5.84
CA PRO A 177 -21.40 20.80 4.50
C PRO A 177 -20.71 19.54 3.96
N PHE A 178 -21.49 18.61 3.37
CA PHE A 178 -20.92 17.35 2.88
C PHE A 178 -20.06 17.55 1.62
N PHE A 179 -20.59 18.33 0.66
CA PHE A 179 -19.92 18.67 -0.59
C PHE A 179 -19.18 20.00 -0.49
N TYR A 180 -18.15 20.08 0.34
CA TYR A 180 -17.36 21.31 0.53
C TYR A 180 -16.62 21.75 -0.75
N SER A 181 -15.96 20.82 -1.44
CA SER A 181 -15.11 21.09 -2.60
C SER A 181 -15.79 20.88 -3.97
N GLY A 182 -17.05 20.44 -3.98
CA GLY A 182 -17.76 19.97 -5.17
C GLY A 182 -17.13 18.74 -5.85
N TRP A 183 -17.70 18.33 -6.99
CA TRP A 183 -17.30 17.12 -7.72
C TRP A 183 -15.85 17.16 -8.22
N ARG A 184 -15.34 18.32 -8.65
CA ARG A 184 -13.95 18.45 -9.12
C ARG A 184 -12.95 18.07 -8.03
N GLY A 185 -13.17 18.51 -6.79
CA GLY A 185 -12.34 18.13 -5.65
C GLY A 185 -12.41 16.64 -5.36
N ILE A 186 -13.62 16.05 -5.39
CA ILE A 186 -13.84 14.62 -5.14
C ILE A 186 -13.10 13.75 -6.17
N PHE A 187 -13.18 14.10 -7.46
CA PHE A 187 -12.45 13.37 -8.51
C PHE A 187 -10.93 13.55 -8.38
N GLY A 188 -10.44 14.74 -8.03
CA GLY A 188 -9.02 14.97 -7.78
C GLY A 188 -8.50 14.15 -6.59
N ALA A 189 -9.25 14.12 -5.49
CA ALA A 189 -8.96 13.34 -4.31
C ALA A 189 -8.96 11.83 -4.61
N ALA A 190 -9.91 11.33 -5.41
CA ALA A 190 -9.96 9.93 -5.82
C ALA A 190 -8.67 9.51 -6.56
N GLY A 191 -8.12 10.39 -7.40
CA GLY A 191 -6.83 10.17 -8.07
C GLY A 191 -5.66 10.03 -7.09
N MET A 192 -5.59 10.85 -6.04
CA MET A 192 -4.57 10.71 -4.99
C MET A 192 -4.76 9.42 -4.18
N ILE A 193 -6.01 9.11 -3.81
CA ILE A 193 -6.37 7.91 -3.04
C ILE A 193 -6.06 6.63 -3.82
N PHE A 194 -6.19 6.64 -5.16
CA PHE A 194 -5.89 5.49 -6.02
C PHE A 194 -4.50 4.90 -5.76
N ILE A 195 -3.52 5.73 -5.37
CA ILE A 195 -2.16 5.31 -5.00
C ILE A 195 -2.17 4.34 -3.81
N SER A 196 -3.10 4.50 -2.86
CA SER A 196 -3.28 3.57 -1.73
C SER A 196 -3.64 2.18 -2.22
N TYR A 197 -4.57 2.09 -3.18
CA TYR A 197 -5.01 0.83 -3.77
C TYR A 197 -3.94 0.16 -4.64
N GLY A 198 -2.98 0.92 -5.17
CA GLY A 198 -1.92 0.40 -6.06
C GLY A 198 -1.11 -0.75 -5.45
N GLY A 199 -1.05 -0.84 -4.12
CA GLY A 199 -0.40 -1.95 -3.40
C GLY A 199 -0.97 -3.34 -3.74
N LEU A 200 -2.27 -3.42 -4.05
CA LEU A 200 -2.95 -4.68 -4.39
C LEU A 200 -2.36 -5.35 -5.63
N THR A 201 -1.88 -4.55 -6.59
CA THR A 201 -1.31 -5.07 -7.84
C THR A 201 0.04 -5.76 -7.65
N LYS A 202 0.72 -5.52 -6.52
CA LYS A 202 2.07 -6.05 -6.26
C LYS A 202 2.09 -7.52 -5.85
N VAL A 203 0.93 -8.09 -5.54
CA VAL A 203 0.77 -9.53 -5.32
C VAL A 203 1.22 -10.34 -6.53
N ALA A 204 1.07 -9.82 -7.75
CA ALA A 204 1.50 -10.50 -8.96
C ALA A 204 3.01 -10.78 -9.00
N SER A 205 3.83 -10.01 -8.27
CA SER A 205 5.28 -10.20 -8.22
C SER A 205 5.70 -11.47 -7.47
N VAL A 206 4.87 -11.97 -6.55
CA VAL A 206 5.15 -13.19 -5.75
C VAL A 206 4.46 -14.44 -6.29
N ALA A 207 3.92 -14.40 -7.52
CA ALA A 207 3.12 -15.48 -8.09
C ALA A 207 3.85 -16.84 -8.16
N GLU A 208 5.18 -16.87 -8.37
CA GLU A 208 5.97 -18.12 -8.40
C GLU A 208 6.12 -18.80 -7.02
N GLU A 209 5.91 -18.05 -5.94
CA GLU A 209 6.05 -18.53 -4.57
C GLU A 209 4.72 -19.02 -3.99
N VAL A 210 3.61 -18.87 -4.74
CA VAL A 210 2.27 -19.29 -4.33
C VAL A 210 2.11 -20.80 -4.45
N LYS A 211 1.64 -21.43 -3.37
CA LYS A 211 1.13 -22.80 -3.38
C LYS A 211 -0.26 -22.80 -4.01
N ASN A 212 -0.44 -23.65 -5.00
CA ASN A 212 -1.73 -23.97 -5.58
C ASN A 212 -2.15 -25.34 -5.04
#